data_AF-A0A351TK01-F1
#
_entry.id   AF-A0A351TK01-F1
#
_cell.length_a   1.000
_cell.length_b   1.000
_cell.length_c   1.000
_cell.angle_alpha   90.00
_cell.angle_beta   90.00
_cell.angle_gamma   90.00
#
_symmetry.space_group_name_H-M   'P 1'
#
loop_
_entity.id
_entity.type
_entity.pdbx_description
1 polymer ?
#
loop_
_entity_poly.entity_id
_entity_poly.type
_entity_poly.pdbx_seq_one_letter_code
_entity_poly.pdbx_strand_id
1 'polypeptide(L)'
;HAYYGRSITDFINGKPVHHELCITRLVCSCGHTHAILPDFIIPYSGYGLFFILRVLAEYFAGLYTAERICERFSITRNLFYHWLSIWHDHKEQWLGGLSSMETSDLSFMKGIIKDSCCSDFTSEFVRRFAVSFLQSHKNPAQYCQQAFVP
;
A
#
# COMPACT_ATOMS: atom_id res chain seq x y z
N HIS A 1 -18.65 -26.13 8.05
CA HIS A 1 -18.53 -24.85 7.31
C HIS A 1 -19.85 -24.12 7.43
N ALA A 2 -19.87 -22.80 7.22
CA ALA A 2 -21.08 -21.98 7.23
C ALA A 2 -20.92 -20.83 6.23
N TYR A 3 -21.95 -19.99 6.09
CA TYR A 3 -21.95 -18.85 5.16
C TYR A 3 -22.36 -17.56 5.85
N TYR A 4 -21.94 -16.42 5.30
CA TYR A 4 -22.49 -15.12 5.64
C TYR A 4 -22.59 -14.21 4.41
N GLY A 5 -23.56 -13.30 4.42
CA GLY A 5 -23.71 -12.27 3.41
C GLY A 5 -22.72 -11.12 3.62
N ARG A 6 -22.11 -10.64 2.53
CA ARG A 6 -21.22 -9.49 2.54
C ARG A 6 -21.59 -8.53 1.43
N SER A 7 -21.91 -7.28 1.80
CA SER A 7 -22.14 -6.22 0.82
C SER A 7 -20.81 -5.69 0.27
N ILE A 8 -20.75 -5.49 -1.05
CA ILE A 8 -19.64 -4.89 -1.76
C ILE A 8 -20.15 -3.90 -2.79
N THR A 9 -19.50 -2.74 -2.88
CA THR A 9 -19.78 -1.74 -3.91
C THR A 9 -18.86 -1.95 -5.11
N ASP A 10 -19.45 -1.98 -6.30
CA ASP A 10 -18.80 -2.02 -7.60
C ASP A 10 -19.26 -0.83 -8.48
N PHE A 11 -18.71 -0.68 -9.68
CA PHE A 11 -19.01 0.41 -10.60
C PHE A 11 -19.36 -0.12 -11.99
N ILE A 12 -20.66 -0.19 -12.29
CA ILE A 12 -21.20 -0.79 -13.51
C ILE A 12 -21.96 0.28 -14.30
N ASN A 13 -21.71 0.36 -15.61
CA ASN A 13 -22.36 1.31 -16.51
C ASN A 13 -22.32 2.77 -16.03
N GLY A 14 -21.20 3.18 -15.43
CA GLY A 14 -20.98 4.54 -14.96
C GLY A 14 -21.65 4.88 -13.64
N LYS A 15 -22.16 3.90 -12.88
CA LYS A 15 -22.82 4.11 -11.59
C LYS A 15 -22.31 3.13 -10.53
N PRO A 16 -22.23 3.55 -9.25
CA PRO A 16 -22.01 2.62 -8.14
C PRO A 16 -23.17 1.63 -8.03
N VAL A 17 -22.85 0.35 -7.83
CA VAL A 17 -23.81 -0.75 -7.66
C VAL A 17 -23.43 -1.55 -6.43
N HIS A 18 -24.41 -1.91 -5.60
CA HIS A 18 -24.19 -2.77 -4.45
C HIS A 18 -24.50 -4.23 -4.81
N HIS A 19 -23.58 -5.12 -4.48
CA HIS A 19 -23.71 -6.55 -4.62
C HIS A 19 -23.67 -7.21 -3.25
N GLU A 20 -24.45 -8.27 -3.06
CA GLU A 20 -24.35 -9.13 -1.89
C GLU A 20 -23.64 -10.42 -2.28
N LEU A 21 -22.52 -10.70 -1.62
CA LEU A 21 -21.72 -11.89 -1.82
C LEU A 21 -21.99 -12.90 -0.70
N CYS A 22 -22.13 -14.17 -1.06
CA CYS A 22 -22.18 -15.26 -0.10
C CYS A 22 -20.75 -15.76 0.17
N ILE A 23 -20.26 -15.56 1.38
CA ILE A 23 -18.89 -15.90 1.76
C ILE A 23 -18.87 -17.16 2.61
N THR A 24 -18.08 -18.15 2.18
CA THR A 24 -17.83 -19.38 2.92
C THR A 24 -16.93 -19.11 4.12
N ARG A 25 -17.27 -19.68 5.27
CA ARG A 25 -16.42 -19.68 6.47
C ARG A 25 -16.21 -21.08 7.03
N LEU A 26 -15.00 -21.34 7.51
CA LEU A 26 -14.57 -22.62 8.07
C LEU A 26 -14.16 -22.44 9.53
N VAL A 27 -14.45 -23.45 10.37
CA VAL A 27 -13.86 -23.52 11.71
C VAL A 27 -12.43 -24.03 11.55
N CYS A 28 -11.47 -23.24 11.99
CA CYS A 28 -10.06 -23.57 11.96
C CYS A 28 -9.65 -24.28 13.25
N SER A 29 -8.56 -25.05 13.19
CA SER A 29 -7.95 -25.69 14.36
C SER A 29 -7.53 -24.71 15.45
N CYS A 30 -7.38 -23.42 15.15
CA CYS A 30 -7.15 -22.36 16.15
C CYS A 30 -8.39 -22.03 17.00
N GLY A 31 -9.52 -22.73 16.83
CA GLY A 31 -10.77 -22.49 17.54
C GLY A 31 -11.60 -21.32 17.00
N HIS A 32 -11.10 -20.59 16.00
CA HIS A 32 -11.78 -19.45 15.38
C HIS A 32 -12.38 -19.82 14.03
N THR A 33 -13.30 -18.97 13.55
CA THR A 33 -13.88 -19.09 12.22
C THR A 33 -13.14 -18.18 11.23
N HIS A 34 -12.68 -18.73 10.11
CA HIS A 34 -12.00 -17.98 9.04
C HIS A 34 -12.87 -17.95 7.77
N ALA A 35 -12.91 -16.78 7.13
CA ALA A 35 -13.57 -16.60 5.84
C ALA A 35 -12.63 -16.97 4.69
N ILE A 36 -13.17 -17.63 3.67
CA ILE A 36 -12.48 -17.82 2.38
C ILE A 36 -12.95 -16.68 1.48
N LEU A 37 -12.09 -15.68 1.29
CA LEU A 37 -12.38 -14.50 0.49
C LEU A 37 -11.79 -14.66 -0.93
N PRO A 38 -12.55 -14.36 -1.98
CA PRO A 38 -11.99 -14.10 -3.31
C PRO A 38 -10.96 -12.96 -3.28
N ASP A 39 -9.96 -13.03 -4.15
CA ASP A 39 -8.81 -12.11 -4.17
C ASP A 39 -9.18 -10.63 -4.36
N PHE A 40 -10.29 -10.35 -5.03
CA PHE A 40 -10.76 -8.98 -5.26
C PHE A 40 -11.44 -8.36 -4.02
N ILE A 41 -11.66 -9.13 -2.95
CA ILE A 41 -12.25 -8.64 -1.72
C ILE A 41 -11.16 -8.15 -0.77
N ILE A 42 -11.17 -6.85 -0.47
CA ILE A 42 -10.31 -6.27 0.55
C ILE A 42 -10.94 -6.53 1.93
N PRO A 43 -10.27 -7.18 2.90
CA PRO A 43 -10.82 -7.43 4.24
C PRO A 43 -11.32 -6.13 4.90
N TYR A 44 -12.47 -6.22 5.58
CA TYR A 44 -13.13 -5.10 6.28
C TYR A 44 -13.56 -3.89 5.41
N SER A 45 -13.28 -3.90 4.11
CA SER A 45 -13.77 -2.90 3.16
C SER A 45 -15.17 -3.27 2.63
N GLY A 46 -16.03 -2.26 2.49
CA GLY A 46 -17.28 -2.35 1.73
C GLY A 46 -17.10 -2.16 0.22
N TYR A 47 -15.88 -1.96 -0.26
CA TYR A 47 -15.54 -1.73 -1.67
C TYR A 47 -14.61 -2.82 -2.18
N GLY A 48 -14.86 -3.27 -3.42
CA GLY A 48 -13.98 -4.21 -4.10
C GLY A 48 -12.70 -3.57 -4.59
N LEU A 49 -11.67 -4.39 -4.81
CA LEU A 49 -10.39 -3.95 -5.33
C LEU A 49 -10.56 -3.22 -6.66
N PHE A 50 -11.31 -3.79 -7.61
CA PHE A 50 -11.52 -3.18 -8.92
C PHE A 50 -12.24 -1.84 -8.87
N PHE A 51 -13.18 -1.67 -7.93
CA PHE A 51 -13.82 -0.38 -7.70
C PHE A 51 -12.78 0.69 -7.34
N ILE A 52 -11.96 0.43 -6.32
CA ILE A 52 -10.93 1.36 -5.85
C ILE A 52 -9.90 1.64 -6.95
N LEU A 53 -9.44 0.60 -7.66
CA LEU A 53 -8.51 0.75 -8.77
C LEU A 53 -9.10 1.61 -9.89
N ARG A 54 -10.39 1.49 -10.18
CA ARG A 54 -11.06 2.33 -11.17
C ARG A 54 -11.11 3.81 -10.74
N VAL A 55 -11.44 4.08 -9.47
CA VAL A 55 -11.41 5.43 -8.88
C VAL A 55 -10.02 6.06 -9.08
N LEU A 56 -8.97 5.34 -8.68
CA LEU A 56 -7.60 5.82 -8.76
C LEU A 56 -7.11 5.95 -10.20
N ALA A 57 -7.49 5.04 -11.10
CA ALA A 57 -7.13 5.10 -12.51
C ALA A 57 -7.69 6.36 -13.19
N GLU A 58 -8.96 6.72 -12.94
CA GLU A 58 -9.55 7.94 -13.50
C GLU A 58 -8.87 9.21 -12.96
N TYR A 59 -8.43 9.20 -11.69
CA TYR A 59 -7.63 10.27 -11.09
C TYR A 59 -6.26 10.41 -11.75
N PHE A 60 -5.49 9.32 -11.83
CA PHE A 60 -4.13 9.34 -12.37
C PHE A 60 -4.09 9.61 -13.87
N ALA A 61 -5.12 9.22 -14.61
CA ALA A 61 -5.26 9.56 -16.02
C ALA A 61 -5.65 11.06 -16.25
N GLY A 62 -5.87 11.82 -15.18
CA GLY A 62 -6.23 13.24 -15.26
C GLY A 62 -7.62 13.47 -15.89
N LEU A 63 -8.50 12.46 -15.90
CA LEU A 63 -9.81 12.55 -16.54
C LEU A 63 -10.76 13.46 -15.75
N TYR A 64 -10.62 13.48 -14.42
CA TYR A 64 -11.50 14.19 -13.51
C TYR A 64 -10.73 14.75 -12.31
N THR A 65 -11.22 15.85 -11.74
CA THR A 65 -10.72 16.37 -10.45
C THR A 65 -11.13 15.46 -9.30
N ALA A 66 -10.46 15.58 -8.15
CA ALA A 66 -10.79 14.80 -6.96
C ALA A 66 -12.27 14.97 -6.53
N GLU A 67 -12.80 16.19 -6.62
CA GLU A 67 -14.21 16.51 -6.38
C GLU A 67 -15.12 15.71 -7.31
N ARG A 68 -14.83 15.76 -8.62
CA ARG A 68 -15.67 15.12 -9.62
C ARG A 68 -15.62 13.60 -9.52
N ILE A 69 -14.50 13.04 -9.10
CA ILE A 69 -14.36 11.62 -8.76
C ILE A 69 -15.24 11.27 -7.57
N CYS A 70 -15.18 12.04 -6.48
CA CYS A 70 -15.99 11.78 -5.30
C CYS A 70 -17.49 11.77 -5.65
N GLU A 71 -17.95 12.73 -6.45
CA GLU A 71 -19.32 12.79 -6.95
C GLU A 71 -19.68 11.55 -7.80
N ARG A 72 -18.85 11.24 -8.81
CA ARG A 72 -19.10 10.17 -9.78
C ARG A 72 -19.19 8.80 -9.14
N PHE A 73 -18.31 8.53 -8.18
CA PHE A 73 -18.25 7.24 -7.48
C PHE A 73 -19.08 7.23 -6.18
N SER A 74 -19.74 8.34 -5.84
CA SER A 74 -20.52 8.48 -4.60
C SER A 74 -19.70 8.14 -3.34
N ILE A 75 -18.44 8.59 -3.31
CA ILE A 75 -17.52 8.39 -2.18
C ILE A 75 -17.20 9.72 -1.50
N THR A 76 -16.78 9.66 -0.25
CA THR A 76 -16.33 10.85 0.48
C THR A 76 -14.90 11.22 0.10
N ARG A 77 -14.59 12.51 0.19
CA ARG A 77 -13.23 13.04 -0.05
C ARG A 77 -12.18 12.37 0.86
N ASN A 78 -12.51 12.14 2.12
CA ASN A 78 -11.60 11.50 3.08
C ASN A 78 -11.28 10.07 2.65
N LEU A 79 -12.29 9.32 2.19
CA LEU A 79 -12.09 7.95 1.72
C LEU A 79 -11.21 7.90 0.47
N PHE A 80 -11.43 8.83 -0.47
CA PHE A 80 -10.58 8.97 -1.66
C PHE A 80 -9.11 9.22 -1.29
N TYR A 81 -8.81 10.21 -0.45
CA TYR A 81 -7.43 10.50 -0.04
C TYR A 81 -6.81 9.40 0.81
N HIS A 82 -7.60 8.68 1.60
CA HIS A 82 -7.14 7.50 2.32
C HIS A 82 -6.66 6.40 1.36
N TRP A 83 -7.45 6.08 0.32
CA TRP A 83 -7.04 5.13 -0.71
C TRP A 83 -5.83 5.60 -1.51
N LEU A 84 -5.76 6.90 -1.81
CA LEU A 84 -4.61 7.48 -2.50
C LEU A 84 -3.32 7.30 -1.67
N SER A 85 -3.40 7.54 -0.36
CA SER A 85 -2.28 7.32 0.56
C SER A 85 -1.83 5.86 0.59
N ILE A 86 -2.76 4.92 0.76
CA ILE A 86 -2.47 3.47 0.75
C ILE A 86 -1.84 3.05 -0.57
N TRP A 87 -2.35 3.54 -1.69
CA TRP A 87 -1.80 3.24 -3.01
C TRP A 87 -0.33 3.65 -3.12
N HIS A 88 0.02 4.85 -2.67
CA HIS A 88 1.40 5.32 -2.72
C HIS A 88 2.33 4.46 -1.86
N ASP A 89 1.92 4.14 -0.63
CA ASP A 89 2.70 3.29 0.28
C ASP A 89 2.91 1.88 -0.31
N HIS A 90 1.83 1.23 -0.75
CA HIS A 90 1.92 -0.12 -1.32
C HIS A 90 2.70 -0.16 -2.64
N LYS A 91 2.55 0.86 -3.49
CA LYS A 91 3.32 0.96 -4.74
C LYS A 91 4.81 1.07 -4.45
N GLU A 92 5.20 1.89 -3.48
CA GLU A 92 6.60 2.05 -3.10
C GLU A 92 7.18 0.74 -2.55
N GLN A 93 6.46 0.08 -1.64
CA GLN A 93 6.85 -1.22 -1.09
C GLN A 93 7.02 -2.28 -2.19
N TRP A 94 6.06 -2.35 -3.12
CA TRP A 94 6.10 -3.33 -4.21
C TRP A 94 7.27 -3.08 -5.18
N LEU A 95 7.46 -1.84 -5.64
CA LEU A 95 8.54 -1.50 -6.57
C LEU A 95 9.93 -1.61 -5.92
N GLY A 96 10.06 -1.29 -4.64
CA GLY A 96 11.27 -1.55 -3.86
C GLY A 96 11.56 -3.04 -3.72
N GLY A 97 10.53 -3.84 -3.43
CA GLY A 97 10.63 -5.30 -3.35
C GLY A 97 11.07 -5.94 -4.67
N LEU A 98 10.48 -5.53 -5.80
CA LEU A 98 10.89 -6.02 -7.13
C LEU A 98 12.37 -5.74 -7.42
N SER A 99 12.82 -4.50 -7.17
CA SER A 99 14.24 -4.12 -7.32
C SER A 99 15.15 -5.00 -6.47
N SER A 100 14.73 -5.35 -5.25
CA SER A 100 15.48 -6.24 -4.37
C SER A 100 15.52 -7.69 -4.88
N MET A 101 14.46 -8.18 -5.52
CA MET A 101 14.42 -9.54 -6.08
C MET A 101 15.33 -9.67 -7.31
N GLU A 102 15.41 -8.63 -8.13
CA GLU A 102 16.25 -8.59 -9.34
C GLU A 102 17.74 -8.38 -9.01
N THR A 103 18.04 -7.72 -7.89
CA THR A 103 19.42 -7.38 -7.49
C THR A 103 20.00 -8.44 -6.56
N SER A 104 21.07 -9.12 -7.00
CA SER A 104 21.84 -9.99 -6.09
C SER A 104 22.53 -9.20 -4.97
N ASP A 105 22.64 -9.80 -3.78
CA ASP A 105 23.30 -9.19 -2.61
C ASP A 105 24.70 -8.64 -2.94
N LEU A 106 25.49 -9.39 -3.70
CA LEU A 106 26.85 -8.98 -4.10
C LEU A 106 26.83 -7.76 -5.04
N SER A 107 25.83 -7.67 -5.93
CA SER A 107 25.70 -6.53 -6.85
C SER A 107 25.24 -5.28 -6.11
N PHE A 108 24.29 -5.42 -5.18
CA PHE A 108 23.86 -4.33 -4.30
C PHE A 108 25.03 -3.80 -3.44
N MET A 109 25.78 -4.71 -2.80
CA MET A 109 26.94 -4.35 -1.99
C MET A 109 28.03 -3.66 -2.81
N LYS A 110 28.34 -4.17 -4.02
CA LYS A 110 29.27 -3.50 -4.94
C LYS A 110 28.77 -2.12 -5.35
N GLY A 111 27.45 -1.94 -5.50
CA GLY A 111 26.83 -0.63 -5.76
C GLY A 111 27.15 0.37 -4.65
N ILE A 112 26.83 0.02 -3.39
CA ILE A 112 27.08 0.89 -2.22
C ILE A 112 28.56 1.25 -2.08
N ILE A 113 29.46 0.29 -2.30
CA ILE A 113 30.91 0.49 -2.13
C ILE A 113 31.53 1.28 -3.28
N LYS A 114 30.99 1.15 -4.50
CA LYS A 114 31.49 1.87 -5.68
C LYS A 114 30.92 3.27 -5.82
N ASP A 115 29.73 3.52 -5.29
CA ASP A 115 29.19 4.88 -5.23
C ASP A 115 30.13 5.71 -4.35
N SER A 116 30.70 6.77 -4.92
CA SER A 116 31.77 7.56 -4.27
C SER A 116 31.32 8.26 -2.99
N CYS A 117 30.04 8.13 -2.61
CA CYS A 117 29.44 8.76 -1.45
C CYS A 117 28.53 7.76 -0.71
N CYS A 118 29.12 6.79 0.00
CA CYS A 118 28.38 5.90 0.92
C CYS A 118 27.52 6.70 1.95
N SER A 119 27.92 7.95 2.26
CA SER A 119 27.10 8.90 3.04
C SER A 119 25.79 9.29 2.37
N ASP A 120 25.71 9.34 1.03
CA ASP A 120 24.46 9.64 0.31
C ASP A 120 23.47 8.49 0.45
N PHE A 121 23.94 7.24 0.28
CA PHE A 121 23.10 6.05 0.51
C PHE A 121 22.55 6.02 1.94
N THR A 122 23.44 6.14 2.94
CA THR A 122 23.04 6.03 4.35
C THR A 122 22.12 7.17 4.80
N SER A 123 22.36 8.40 4.34
CA SER A 123 21.49 9.53 4.65
C SER A 123 20.11 9.39 3.99
N GLU A 124 20.03 8.97 2.73
CA GLU A 124 18.76 8.71 2.06
C GLU A 124 17.98 7.56 2.73
N PHE A 125 18.67 6.49 3.14
CA PHE A 125 18.07 5.39 3.87
C PHE A 125 17.44 5.86 5.20
N VAL A 126 18.18 6.63 5.99
CA VAL A 126 17.68 7.19 7.25
C VAL A 126 16.51 8.13 7.02
N ARG A 127 16.58 8.99 6.01
CA ARG A 127 15.49 9.90 5.64
C ARG A 127 14.21 9.16 5.28
N ARG A 128 14.34 7.99 4.64
CA ARG A 128 13.21 7.16 4.21
C ARG A 128 12.60 6.33 5.34
N PHE A 129 13.44 5.68 6.15
CA PHE A 129 12.99 4.65 7.10
C PHE A 129 13.09 5.08 8.57
N ALA A 130 13.63 6.27 8.84
CA ALA A 130 13.85 6.82 10.18
C ALA A 130 14.71 5.93 11.11
N VAL A 131 15.53 5.05 10.52
CA VAL A 131 16.46 4.14 11.21
C VAL A 131 17.76 4.03 10.41
N SER A 132 18.88 3.73 11.06
CA SER A 132 20.12 3.42 10.36
C SER A 132 20.05 2.09 9.63
N PHE A 133 20.76 1.98 8.51
CA PHE A 133 20.96 0.70 7.84
C PHE A 133 21.64 -0.29 8.80
N LEU A 134 21.13 -1.52 8.89
CA LEU A 134 21.53 -2.56 9.86
C LEU A 134 21.27 -2.24 11.34
N GLN A 135 20.49 -1.20 11.67
CA GLN A 135 20.11 -0.92 13.05
C GLN A 135 19.18 -2.00 13.60
N SER A 136 19.64 -2.74 14.62
CA SER A 136 18.90 -3.85 15.21
C SER A 136 18.03 -3.48 16.42
N HIS A 137 18.23 -2.30 17.01
CA HIS A 137 17.56 -1.87 18.24
C HIS A 137 16.66 -0.64 18.03
N LYS A 138 15.60 -0.54 18.84
CA LYS A 138 14.50 0.44 18.68
C LYS A 138 14.84 1.91 19.04
N ASN A 139 16.06 2.23 19.44
CA ASN A 139 16.48 3.62 19.71
C ASN A 139 17.18 4.20 18.47
N PRO A 140 16.48 4.92 17.59
CA PRO A 140 17.16 5.69 16.56
C PRO A 140 18.04 6.75 17.22
N ALA A 141 19.30 6.85 16.78
CA ALA A 141 20.13 8.01 17.09
C ALA A 141 19.44 9.27 16.55
N GLN A 142 19.52 10.40 17.26
CA GLN A 142 19.02 11.68 16.75
C GLN A 142 19.90 12.11 15.55
N TYR A 143 19.43 11.90 14.32
CA TYR A 143 20.18 12.24 13.10
C TYR A 143 20.22 13.74 12.75
N CYS A 144 19.81 14.62 13.67
CA CYS A 144 20.07 16.05 13.58
C CYS A 144 21.19 16.44 14.56
N GLN A 145 22.44 16.21 14.18
CA GLN A 145 23.53 17.02 14.72
C GLN A 145 24.31 17.63 13.57
N GLN A 146 24.45 18.95 13.60
CA GLN A 146 25.45 19.71 12.85
C GLN A 146 26.86 19.31 13.36
N ALA A 147 27.22 18.03 13.25
CA ALA A 147 28.43 17.50 13.86
C ALA A 147 29.72 17.82 13.08
N PHE A 148 29.59 18.43 11.90
CA PHE A 148 30.73 18.89 11.10
C PHE A 148 30.43 20.27 10.50
N VAL A 149 30.77 21.31 11.26
CA VAL A 149 31.13 22.62 10.71
C VAL A 149 32.64 22.76 10.97
N PRO A 150 33.45 23.23 9.98
CA PRO A 150 34.89 23.37 10.15
C PRO A 150 35.29 24.26 11.32
#